data_AF-A0A1Y3U1P3-F1
#
_entry.id   AF-A0A1Y3U1P3-F1
#
_cell.length_a   1.000
_cell.length_b   1.000
_cell.length_c   1.000
_cell.angle_alpha   90.00
_cell.angle_beta   90.00
_cell.angle_gamma   90.00
#
_symmetry.space_group_name_H-M   'P 1'
#
loop_
_entity.id
_entity.type
_entity.pdbx_description
1 polymer ?
#
loop_
_entity_poly.entity_id
_entity_poly.type
_entity_poly.pdbx_seq_one_letter_code
_entity_poly.pdbx_strand_id
1 'polypeptide(L)' 'MKCPFCNLEMMEGYLKAGRYVQFQEMENGRKGNQYLVAKSFMGDAKMEGYLCPSCRKVILDIPLVEEPPKR' A
#
# COMPACT_ATOMS: atom_id res chain seq x y z
N MET A 1 -11.57 3.96 11.03
CA MET A 1 -12.18 2.63 10.74
C MET A 1 -11.86 1.62 11.83
N LYS A 2 -12.60 0.49 11.93
CA LYS A 2 -12.22 -0.64 12.81
C LYS A 2 -11.30 -1.62 12.07
N CYS A 3 -10.32 -2.19 12.78
CA CYS A 3 -9.42 -3.20 12.27
C CYS A 3 -10.17 -4.51 11.97
N PRO A 4 -10.10 -5.06 10.75
CA PRO A 4 -10.82 -6.29 10.40
C PRO A 4 -10.24 -7.54 11.09
N PHE A 5 -9.08 -7.44 11.75
CA PHE A 5 -8.41 -8.57 12.40
C PHE A 5 -8.62 -8.63 13.92
N CYS A 6 -8.67 -7.48 14.60
CA CYS A 6 -8.84 -7.43 16.06
C CYS A 6 -10.02 -6.55 16.53
N ASN A 7 -10.75 -5.94 15.59
CA ASN A 7 -11.93 -5.10 15.82
C ASN A 7 -11.68 -3.83 16.68
N LEU A 8 -10.42 -3.47 16.95
CA LEU A 8 -10.02 -2.22 17.60
C LEU A 8 -9.97 -1.05 16.60
N GLU A 9 -9.99 0.19 17.10
CA GLU A 9 -9.86 1.38 16.27
C GLU A 9 -8.48 1.46 15.58
N MET A 10 -8.49 2.00 14.36
CA MET A 10 -7.29 2.26 13.56
C MET A 10 -7.05 3.76 13.43
N MET A 11 -5.78 4.14 13.36
CA MET A 11 -5.34 5.51 13.10
C MET A 11 -5.32 5.76 11.60
N GLU A 12 -5.96 6.83 11.16
CA GLU A 12 -5.89 7.32 9.78
C GLU A 12 -4.55 8.03 9.54
N GLY A 13 -4.00 7.91 8.34
CA GLY A 13 -2.76 8.56 7.96
C GLY A 13 -2.37 8.26 6.52
N TYR A 14 -1.08 8.40 6.23
CA TYR A 14 -0.55 8.08 4.90
C TYR A 14 0.81 7.40 4.99
N LEU A 15 1.09 6.53 4.02
CA LEU A 15 2.44 6.06 3.73
C LEU A 15 3.11 7.00 2.73
N LYS A 16 4.40 7.25 2.98
CA LYS A 16 5.27 8.04 2.12
C LYS A 16 6.45 7.17 1.72
N ALA A 17 6.61 6.93 0.42
CA ALA A 17 7.77 6.27 -0.15
C ALA A 17 8.40 7.18 -1.20
N GLY A 18 9.53 6.77 -1.78
CA GLY A 18 10.15 7.52 -2.88
C GLY A 18 9.23 7.61 -4.12
N ARG A 19 9.81 7.58 -5.32
CA ARG A 19 9.01 7.86 -6.52
C ARG A 19 7.89 6.86 -6.81
N TYR A 20 8.02 5.62 -6.35
CA TYR A 20 7.08 4.53 -6.63
C TYR A 20 6.85 3.67 -5.39
N VAL A 21 5.64 3.13 -5.26
CA VAL A 21 5.29 2.05 -4.35
C VAL A 21 4.88 0.85 -5.19
N GLN A 22 5.48 -0.30 -4.94
CA GLN A 22 5.18 -1.54 -5.65
C GLN A 22 4.84 -2.64 -4.66
N PHE A 23 3.84 -3.45 -4.99
CA PHE A 23 3.53 -4.69 -4.30
C PHE A 23 4.15 -5.84 -5.08
N GLN A 24 5.01 -6.61 -4.41
CA GLN A 24 5.61 -7.82 -4.97
C GLN A 24 4.90 -9.02 -4.38
N GLU A 25 4.19 -9.76 -5.21
CA GLU A 25 3.64 -11.05 -4.84
C GLU A 25 4.77 -12.02 -4.51
N MET A 26 4.59 -12.80 -3.45
CA MET A 26 5.52 -13.83 -3.01
C MET A 26 4.74 -15.13 -2.82
N GLU A 27 5.10 -16.17 -3.57
CA GLU A 27 4.50 -17.50 -3.46
C GLU A 27 5.61 -18.53 -3.25
N ASN A 28 5.54 -19.28 -2.15
CA ASN A 28 6.56 -20.28 -1.78
C ASN A 28 8.00 -19.73 -1.80
N GLY A 29 8.18 -18.48 -1.38
CA GLY A 29 9.47 -17.80 -1.35
C GLY A 29 9.97 -17.29 -2.72
N ARG A 30 9.21 -17.49 -3.80
CA ARG A 30 9.52 -16.98 -5.14
C ARG A 30 8.73 -15.71 -5.43
N LYS A 31 9.37 -14.78 -6.15
CA LYS A 31 8.74 -13.55 -6.63
C LYS A 31 7.75 -13.89 -7.74
N GLY A 32 6.47 -13.58 -7.51
CA GLY A 32 5.41 -13.65 -8.51
C GLY A 32 5.23 -12.32 -9.23
N ASN A 33 3.97 -11.94 -9.47
CA ASN A 33 3.64 -10.71 -10.16
C ASN A 33 4.00 -9.46 -9.34
N GLN A 34 4.26 -8.37 -10.07
CA GLN A 34 4.54 -7.08 -9.48
C GLN A 34 3.47 -6.08 -9.88
N TYR A 35 2.96 -5.33 -8.91
CA TYR A 35 1.90 -4.35 -9.10
C TYR A 35 2.42 -2.97 -8.70
N LEU A 36 2.27 -1.99 -9.59
CA LEU A 36 2.52 -0.60 -9.25
C LEU A 36 1.32 -0.07 -8.47
N VAL A 37 1.55 0.33 -7.24
CA VAL A 37 0.50 0.70 -6.28
C VAL A 37 0.34 2.22 -6.20
N ALA A 38 1.46 2.94 -6.28
CA ALA A 38 1.45 4.39 -6.37
C ALA A 38 2.68 4.87 -7.14
N LYS A 39 2.52 6.00 -7.82
CA LYS A 39 3.57 6.70 -8.55
C LYS A 39 3.42 8.18 -8.31
N SER A 40 4.52 8.86 -7.97
CA SER A 40 4.56 10.31 -7.99
C SER A 40 5.42 10.79 -9.17
N PHE A 41 4.89 11.78 -9.90
CA PHE A 41 5.65 12.49 -10.91
C PHE A 41 6.46 13.64 -10.31
N MET A 42 6.09 14.11 -9.11
CA MET A 42 6.75 15.20 -8.39
C MET A 42 6.89 14.86 -6.90
N GLY A 43 8.13 14.61 -6.47
CA GLY A 43 8.43 14.23 -5.09
C GLY A 43 8.07 12.78 -4.77
N ASP A 44 7.62 12.56 -3.54
CA ASP A 44 7.39 11.24 -2.96
C ASP A 44 5.97 10.73 -3.22
N ALA A 45 5.85 9.44 -3.52
CA ALA A 45 4.56 8.77 -3.61
C ALA A 45 3.89 8.74 -2.23
N LYS A 46 2.63 9.17 -2.18
CA LYS A 46 1.80 9.16 -0.98
C LYS A 46 0.60 8.26 -1.20
N MET A 47 0.25 7.48 -0.18
CA MET A 47 -0.92 6.61 -0.17
C MET A 47 -1.66 6.81 1.14
N GLU A 48 -2.94 7.15 1.07
CA GLU A 48 -3.80 7.22 2.24
C GLU A 48 -4.10 5.81 2.78
N GLY A 49 -4.39 5.73 4.07
CA GLY A 49 -4.75 4.48 4.68
C GLY A 49 -4.82 4.55 6.20
N TYR A 50 -4.79 3.37 6.80
CA TYR A 50 -5.06 3.20 8.22
C TYR A 50 -4.05 2.23 8.84
N LEU A 51 -3.52 2.58 10.01
CA LEU A 51 -2.64 1.75 10.82
C LEU A 51 -3.39 1.23 12.05
N CYS A 52 -3.42 -0.09 12.24
CA CYS A 52 -3.84 -0.68 13.50
C CYS A 52 -2.63 -0.75 14.46
N PRO A 53 -2.60 0.02 15.56
CA PRO A 53 -1.47 0.02 16.50
C PRO A 53 -1.31 -1.32 17.24
N SER A 54 -2.40 -2.06 17.43
CA SER A 54 -2.40 -3.36 18.11
C SER A 54 -1.84 -4.48 17.21
N CYS A 55 -2.39 -4.67 16.01
CA CYS A 55 -1.94 -5.72 15.09
C CYS A 55 -0.65 -5.37 14.34
N ARG A 56 -0.25 -4.09 14.33
CA ARG A 56 0.83 -3.54 13.50
C ARG A 56 0.64 -3.85 12.01
N LYS A 57 -0.62 -3.78 11.55
CA LYS A 57 -1.00 -3.96 10.16
C LYS A 57 -1.51 -2.65 9.59
N VAL A 58 -1.20 -2.40 8.32
CA VAL A 58 -1.71 -1.27 7.56
C VAL A 58 -2.73 -1.75 6.53
N ILE A 59 -3.75 -0.94 6.30
CA ILE A 59 -4.66 -1.04 5.15
C ILE A 59 -4.42 0.22 4.35
N LEU A 60 -4.16 0.07 3.05
CA LEU A 60 -3.84 1.17 2.17
C LEU A 60 -4.89 1.28 1.09
N ASP A 61 -5.35 2.50 0.86
CA ASP A 61 -6.21 2.80 -0.27
C ASP A 61 -5.33 2.93 -1.51
N ILE A 62 -5.56 2.04 -2.48
CA ILE A 62 -4.83 2.03 -3.74
C ILE A 62 -5.65 2.85 -4.72
N PRO A 63 -5.20 4.08 -5.09
CA PRO A 63 -5.88 4.82 -6.14
C PRO A 63 -5.79 4.01 -7.42
N LEU A 64 -6.87 3.96 -8.20
CA LEU A 64 -6.86 3.31 -9.51
C LEU A 64 -5.80 4.00 -10.39
N VAL A 65 -4.62 3.39 -10.52
CA VAL A 65 -3.60 3.86 -11.45
C VAL A 65 -4.02 3.33 -12.81
N GLU A 66 -4.61 4.20 -13.64
CA GLU A 66 -4.90 3.86 -15.02
C GLU A 66 -3.59 3.51 -15.72
N GLU A 67 -3.51 2.25 -16.15
CA GLU A 67 -2.46 1.57 -16.91
C GLU A 67 -1.24 1.00 -16.14
N PRO A 68 -0.96 -0.32 -16.31
CA PRO A 68 0.32 -0.90 -15.92
C PRO A 68 1.45 -0.27 -16.75
N PRO A 69 2.68 -0.18 -16.22
CA PRO A 69 3.82 0.32 -16.99
C PRO A 69 3.98 -0.52 -18.27
N LYS A 70 3.72 0.10 -19.43
CA LYS A 70 4.03 -0.49 -20.73
C LYS A 70 5.55 -0.74 -20.77
N ARG A 71 5.93 -1.99 -21.02
CA ARG A 71 7.33 -2.44 -21.11
C ARG A 71 8.07 -1.75 -22.25
#